data_AF-A0A524P1P0-F1
#
_entry.id   AF-A0A524P1P0-F1
#
_cell.length_a   1.000
_cell.length_b   1.000
_cell.length_c   1.000
_cell.angle_alpha   90.00
_cell.angle_beta   90.00
_cell.angle_gamma   90.00
#
_symmetry.space_group_name_H-M   'P 1'
#
loop_
_entity.id
_entity.type
_entity.pdbx_description
1 polymer ?
#
loop_
_entity_poly.entity_id
_entity_poly.type
_entity_poly.pdbx_seq_one_letter_code
_entity_poly.pdbx_strand_id
1 'polypeptide(L)'
;MDYQTLQPEFTEFTQEFPDFDAFFIVDVEGNMLFTTDPLFVNGDDTKILMQAWLKHESAFTIGENRYPILSWEEVQFAARNVRGKGAIIGTITQSKDYILAHLKPGASVAPTIAAIHLNRKFWNLI
;
A
#
# COMPACT_ATOMS: atom_id res chain seq x y z
N MET A 1 5.49 18.06 -3.36
CA MET A 1 4.75 18.18 -2.09
C MET A 1 5.67 17.76 -0.96
N ASP A 2 5.52 18.30 0.25
CA ASP A 2 6.29 17.83 1.40
C ASP A 2 5.55 16.66 2.06
N TYR A 3 5.96 15.42 1.74
CA TYR A 3 5.30 14.23 2.27
C TYR A 3 5.48 14.06 3.79
N GLN A 4 6.43 14.78 4.42
CA GLN A 4 6.60 14.73 5.88
C GLN A 4 5.40 15.30 6.63
N THR A 5 4.62 16.18 6.00
CA THR A 5 3.40 16.74 6.61
C THR A 5 2.27 15.73 6.71
N LEU A 6 2.41 14.54 6.10
CA LEU A 6 1.40 13.47 6.13
C LEU A 6 1.57 12.49 7.31
N GLN A 7 2.67 12.60 8.06
CA GLN A 7 2.90 11.76 9.24
C GLN A 7 1.74 11.79 10.26
N PRO A 8 1.12 12.95 10.57
CA PRO A 8 -0.05 12.99 11.46
C PRO A 8 -1.25 12.24 10.89
N GLU A 9 -1.48 12.31 9.58
CA GLU A 9 -2.60 11.62 8.91
C GLU A 9 -2.46 10.10 8.97
N PHE A 10 -1.24 9.57 8.78
CA PHE A 10 -0.97 8.13 8.97
C PHE A 10 -1.14 7.70 10.43
N THR A 11 -0.75 8.57 11.37
CA THR A 11 -0.92 8.31 12.81
C THR A 11 -2.41 8.26 13.19
N GLU A 12 -3.21 9.22 12.72
CA GLU A 12 -4.66 9.21 12.95
C GLU A 12 -5.32 7.99 12.30
N PHE A 13 -4.94 7.67 11.05
CA PHE A 13 -5.49 6.51 10.34
C PHE A 13 -5.17 5.19 11.05
N THR A 14 -3.97 5.03 11.61
CA THR A 14 -3.61 3.82 12.39
C THR A 14 -4.28 3.76 13.76
N GLN A 15 -4.70 4.89 14.34
CA GLN A 15 -5.53 4.88 15.55
C GLN A 15 -6.94 4.37 15.26
N GLU A 16 -7.52 4.72 14.11
CA GLU A 16 -8.82 4.21 13.66
C GLU A 16 -8.72 2.76 13.16
N PHE A 17 -7.65 2.44 12.42
CA PHE A 17 -7.40 1.14 11.81
C PHE A 17 -6.05 0.56 12.28
N PRO A 18 -5.98 -0.04 13.49
CA PRO A 18 -4.72 -0.47 14.12
C PRO A 18 -4.03 -1.66 13.44
N ASP A 19 -4.69 -2.30 12.48
CA ASP A 19 -4.13 -3.39 11.69
C ASP A 19 -3.13 -2.90 10.62
N PHE A 20 -3.09 -1.60 10.31
CA PHE A 20 -2.06 -1.01 9.46
C PHE A 20 -0.81 -0.66 10.29
N ASP A 21 0.39 -0.88 9.74
CA ASP A 21 1.67 -0.62 10.43
C ASP A 21 2.73 0.09 9.60
N ALA A 22 2.64 0.07 8.27
CA ALA A 22 3.58 0.78 7.41
C ALA A 22 2.88 1.41 6.21
N PHE A 23 3.35 2.60 5.81
CA PHE A 23 2.86 3.35 4.66
C PHE A 23 4.03 3.76 3.77
N PHE A 24 3.78 3.76 2.47
CA PHE A 24 4.71 4.14 1.43
C PHE A 24 3.98 5.04 0.45
N ILE A 25 4.64 6.10 0.00
CA ILE A 25 4.15 6.91 -1.12
C ILE A 25 5.12 6.72 -2.25
N VAL A 26 4.61 6.39 -3.43
CA VAL A 26 5.39 6.14 -4.63
C VAL A 26 4.78 6.88 -5.81
N ASP A 27 5.61 7.23 -6.78
CA ASP A 27 5.11 7.70 -8.07
C ASP A 27 4.62 6.53 -8.96
N VAL A 28 4.13 6.86 -10.16
CA VAL A 28 3.64 5.87 -11.14
C VAL A 28 4.71 4.89 -11.60
N GLU A 29 5.99 5.25 -11.52
CA GLU A 29 7.10 4.37 -11.88
C GLU A 29 7.52 3.46 -10.71
N GLY A 30 6.95 3.69 -9.52
CA GLY A 30 7.28 2.98 -8.29
C GLY A 30 8.50 3.53 -7.57
N ASN A 31 8.96 4.75 -7.90
CA ASN A 31 10.01 5.41 -7.13
C ASN A 31 9.44 5.84 -5.77
N MET A 32 10.16 5.52 -4.68
CA MET A 32 9.73 5.83 -3.33
C MET A 32 9.90 7.32 -3.02
N LEU A 33 8.79 7.98 -2.71
CA LEU A 33 8.72 9.40 -2.34
C LEU A 33 8.71 9.56 -0.81
N PHE A 34 8.12 8.60 -0.09
CA PHE A 34 8.02 8.60 1.37
C PHE A 34 7.82 7.18 1.91
N THR A 35 8.25 6.95 3.15
CA THR A 35 7.96 5.73 3.90
C THR A 35 7.94 5.99 5.40
N THR A 36 7.03 5.32 6.13
CA THR A 36 7.06 5.27 7.60
C THR A 36 7.95 4.14 8.13
N ASP A 37 8.30 3.16 7.29
CA ASP A 37 9.17 2.03 7.64
C ASP A 37 10.16 1.75 6.50
N PRO A 38 11.39 2.30 6.54
CA PRO A 38 12.38 2.11 5.48
C PRO A 38 12.98 0.70 5.45
N LEU A 39 12.70 -0.16 6.44
CA LEU A 39 13.21 -1.53 6.49
C LEU A 39 12.23 -2.55 5.88
N PHE A 40 10.97 -2.16 5.65
CA PHE A 40 9.94 -3.09 5.19
C PHE A 40 10.03 -3.38 3.68
N VAL A 41 10.15 -2.34 2.85
CA VAL A 41 10.35 -2.47 1.39
C VAL A 41 11.44 -1.50 0.92
N ASN A 42 12.18 -1.91 -0.10
CA ASN A 42 13.12 -1.03 -0.79
C ASN A 42 12.52 -0.48 -2.10
N GLY A 43 13.28 0.36 -2.81
CA GLY A 43 12.82 0.98 -4.05
C GLY A 43 12.62 0.01 -5.23
N ASP A 44 13.29 -1.15 -5.26
CA ASP A 44 13.06 -2.15 -6.29
C ASP A 44 11.77 -2.94 -6.01
N ASP A 45 11.49 -3.22 -4.74
CA ASP A 45 10.25 -3.87 -4.32
C ASP A 45 9.01 -3.05 -4.70
N THR A 46 9.07 -1.72 -4.52
CA THR A 46 7.96 -0.82 -4.90
C THR A 46 7.76 -0.77 -6.42
N LYS A 47 8.84 -0.81 -7.21
CA LYS A 47 8.76 -0.89 -8.67
C LYS A 47 8.10 -2.18 -9.15
N ILE A 48 8.47 -3.32 -8.55
CA ILE A 48 7.85 -4.62 -8.84
C ILE A 48 6.36 -4.57 -8.52
N LEU A 49 5.99 -4.05 -7.36
CA LEU A 49 4.60 -3.92 -6.94
C LEU A 49 3.82 -3.02 -7.91
N MET A 50 4.34 -1.84 -8.23
CA MET A 50 3.68 -0.89 -9.13
C MET A 50 3.52 -1.47 -10.53
N GLN A 51 4.52 -2.18 -11.04
CA GLN A 51 4.37 -2.92 -12.28
C GLN A 51 3.23 -3.93 -12.21
N ALA A 52 3.17 -4.73 -11.14
CA ALA A 52 2.15 -5.76 -10.99
C ALA A 52 0.74 -5.18 -10.89
N TRP A 53 0.57 -4.04 -10.21
CA TRP A 53 -0.68 -3.31 -10.19
C TRP A 53 -1.04 -2.78 -11.59
N LEU A 54 -0.18 -1.97 -12.21
CA LEU A 54 -0.47 -1.28 -13.47
C LEU A 54 -0.65 -2.22 -14.67
N LYS A 55 -0.02 -3.40 -14.63
CA LYS A 55 -0.16 -4.42 -15.69
C LYS A 55 -1.17 -5.51 -15.36
N HIS A 56 -1.90 -5.37 -14.25
CA HIS A 56 -2.91 -6.35 -13.81
C HIS A 56 -2.34 -7.77 -13.70
N GLU A 57 -1.13 -7.90 -13.15
CA GLU A 57 -0.51 -9.20 -12.92
C GLU A 57 -1.29 -10.00 -11.86
N SER A 58 -1.12 -11.32 -11.85
CA SER A 58 -1.84 -12.19 -10.90
C SER A 58 -1.21 -12.23 -9.51
N ALA A 59 0.08 -11.88 -9.40
CA ALA A 59 0.86 -11.89 -8.18
C ALA A 59 2.16 -11.12 -8.38
N PHE A 60 2.79 -10.71 -7.29
CA PHE A 60 4.17 -10.23 -7.26
C PHE A 60 4.97 -10.86 -6.12
N THR A 61 6.27 -10.61 -6.09
CA THR A 61 7.17 -11.14 -5.06
C THR A 61 8.04 -10.01 -4.51
N ILE A 62 8.16 -9.94 -3.19
CA ILE A 62 9.09 -9.07 -2.45
C ILE A 62 10.04 -9.97 -1.68
N GLY A 63 11.33 -9.96 -2.01
CA GLY A 63 12.29 -10.95 -1.50
C GLY A 63 11.84 -12.39 -1.77
N GLU A 64 11.62 -13.19 -0.72
CA GLU A 64 11.10 -14.57 -0.83
C GLU A 64 9.57 -14.67 -0.64
N ASN A 65 8.89 -13.55 -0.47
CA ASN A 65 7.48 -13.46 -0.10
C ASN A 65 6.61 -13.23 -1.33
N ARG A 66 5.76 -14.20 -1.66
CA ARG A 66 4.81 -14.11 -2.78
C ARG A 66 3.46 -13.55 -2.34
N TYR A 67 2.96 -12.56 -3.07
CA TYR A 67 1.70 -11.86 -2.84
C TYR A 67 0.77 -12.00 -4.05
N PRO A 68 -0.11 -13.02 -4.08
CA PRO A 68 -1.24 -13.05 -5.00
C PRO A 68 -2.11 -11.80 -4.87
N ILE A 69 -2.48 -11.24 -6.01
CA ILE A 69 -3.33 -10.07 -6.09
C ILE A 69 -4.78 -10.52 -6.00
N LEU A 70 -5.51 -9.95 -5.05
CA LEU A 70 -6.92 -10.24 -4.77
C LEU A 70 -7.84 -9.29 -5.54
N SER A 71 -7.42 -8.04 -5.69
CA SER A 71 -8.10 -7.03 -6.48
C SER A 71 -7.09 -6.05 -7.06
N TRP A 72 -7.31 -5.69 -8.31
CA TRP A 72 -6.70 -4.55 -8.97
C TRP A 72 -7.85 -3.75 -9.60
N GLU A 73 -7.90 -2.47 -9.27
CA GLU A 73 -8.75 -1.48 -9.91
C GLU A 73 -7.87 -0.28 -10.25
N GLU A 74 -8.38 0.65 -11.05
CA GLU A 74 -7.64 1.87 -11.39
C GLU A 74 -7.24 2.67 -10.13
N VAL A 75 -8.12 2.66 -9.13
CA VAL A 75 -7.96 3.49 -7.92
C VAL A 75 -7.50 2.73 -6.69
N GLN A 76 -7.58 1.40 -6.69
CA GLN A 76 -7.35 0.57 -5.52
C GLN A 76 -6.65 -0.75 -5.86
N PHE A 77 -5.92 -1.28 -4.87
CA PHE A 77 -5.17 -2.52 -4.99
C PHE A 77 -5.16 -3.28 -3.67
N ALA A 78 -5.23 -4.60 -3.76
CA ALA A 78 -5.07 -5.46 -2.60
C ALA A 78 -4.40 -6.77 -2.98
N ALA A 79 -3.36 -7.14 -2.25
CA ALA A 79 -2.67 -8.41 -2.39
C ALA A 79 -2.35 -9.01 -1.03
N ARG A 80 -2.38 -10.34 -0.91
CA ARG A 80 -2.17 -11.03 0.36
C ARG A 80 -1.01 -11.99 0.28
N ASN A 81 -0.15 -12.01 1.29
CA ASN A 81 0.96 -12.95 1.34
C ASN A 81 0.47 -14.39 1.58
N VAL A 82 0.98 -15.36 0.82
CA VAL A 82 0.59 -16.78 0.96
C VAL A 82 1.15 -17.46 2.21
N ARG A 83 2.25 -16.94 2.77
CA ARG A 83 2.90 -17.46 3.99
C ARG A 83 2.42 -16.75 5.25
N GLY A 84 1.32 -15.99 5.16
CA GLY A 84 0.73 -15.30 6.30
C GLY A 84 1.53 -14.09 6.77
N LYS A 85 2.36 -13.46 5.93
CA LYS A 85 3.07 -12.19 6.23
C LYS A 85 2.23 -10.95 5.92
N GLY A 86 0.95 -10.97 6.30
CA GLY A 86 0.05 -9.83 6.08
C GLY A 86 -0.40 -9.64 4.63
N ALA A 87 -0.74 -8.40 4.28
CA ALA A 87 -1.21 -7.98 2.97
C ALA A 87 -0.63 -6.61 2.61
N ILE A 88 -0.58 -6.33 1.30
CA ILE A 88 -0.25 -5.01 0.78
C ILE A 88 -1.49 -4.42 0.14
N ILE A 89 -1.81 -3.21 0.55
CA ILE A 89 -2.99 -2.44 0.17
C ILE A 89 -2.52 -1.21 -0.59
N GLY A 90 -3.20 -0.82 -1.65
CA GLY A 90 -2.85 0.35 -2.45
C GLY A 90 -4.05 1.22 -2.77
N THR A 91 -3.81 2.53 -2.88
CA THR A 91 -4.74 3.50 -3.47
C THR A 91 -3.98 4.54 -4.28
N ILE A 92 -4.59 5.05 -5.34
CA ILE A 92 -4.13 6.28 -6.00
C ILE A 92 -4.79 7.50 -5.35
N THR A 93 -4.11 8.64 -5.37
CA THR A 93 -4.60 9.94 -4.91
C THR A 93 -5.07 10.80 -6.08
N GLN A 94 -5.70 11.94 -5.80
CA GLN A 94 -6.14 12.86 -6.85
C GLN A 94 -4.96 13.49 -7.61
N SER A 95 -3.84 13.73 -6.95
CA SER A 95 -2.57 14.17 -7.56
C SER A 95 -1.80 13.10 -8.32
N LYS A 96 -2.31 11.86 -8.39
CA LYS A 96 -1.70 10.70 -9.08
C LYS A 96 -0.49 10.09 -8.38
N ASP A 97 -0.27 10.39 -7.11
CA ASP A 97 0.62 9.61 -6.27
C ASP A 97 -0.07 8.32 -5.81
N TYR A 98 0.71 7.28 -5.54
CA TYR A 98 0.22 6.00 -5.07
C TYR A 98 0.62 5.82 -3.60
N ILE A 99 -0.38 5.55 -2.76
CA ILE A 99 -0.16 5.20 -1.37
C ILE A 99 -0.31 3.70 -1.24
N LEU A 100 0.75 3.07 -0.75
CA LEU A 100 0.79 1.66 -0.41
C LEU A 100 0.85 1.53 1.10
N ALA A 101 0.20 0.51 1.64
CA ALA A 101 0.22 0.25 3.07
C ALA A 101 0.32 -1.24 3.35
N HIS A 102 1.05 -1.59 4.41
CA HIS A 102 1.07 -2.95 4.93
C HIS A 102 -0.06 -3.13 5.94
N LEU A 103 -0.73 -4.27 5.82
CA LEU A 103 -1.77 -4.74 6.73
C LEU A 103 -1.23 -5.97 7.46
N LYS A 104 -1.24 -5.92 8.79
CA LYS A 104 -0.68 -6.95 9.67
C LYS A 104 -1.22 -8.34 9.38
N PRO A 105 -0.41 -9.38 9.66
CA PRO A 105 -0.91 -10.75 9.63
C PRO A 105 -2.03 -10.93 10.68
N GLY A 106 -3.12 -11.57 10.26
CA GLY A 106 -4.27 -11.80 11.14
C GLY A 106 -5.18 -10.57 11.33
N ALA A 107 -4.99 -9.51 10.53
CA ALA A 107 -5.88 -8.35 10.51
C ALA A 107 -7.36 -8.77 10.42
N SER A 108 -8.18 -8.05 11.17
CA SER A 108 -9.62 -8.27 11.27
C SER A 108 -10.36 -7.90 9.98
N VAL A 109 -9.84 -6.91 9.26
CA VAL A 109 -10.39 -6.40 8.00
C VAL A 109 -9.88 -7.19 6.80
N ALA A 110 -10.76 -7.49 5.85
CA ALA A 110 -10.36 -8.09 4.60
C ALA A 110 -9.52 -7.11 3.76
N PRO A 111 -8.45 -7.55 3.06
CA PRO A 111 -7.58 -6.65 2.30
C PRO A 111 -8.31 -5.73 1.29
N THR A 112 -9.34 -6.24 0.61
CA THR A 112 -10.11 -5.43 -0.34
C THR A 112 -10.93 -4.33 0.35
N ILE A 113 -11.44 -4.59 1.56
CA ILE A 113 -12.13 -3.57 2.37
C ILE A 113 -11.12 -2.56 2.93
N ALA A 114 -9.93 -3.03 3.32
CA ALA A 114 -8.83 -2.19 3.76
C ALA A 114 -8.42 -1.16 2.67
N ALA A 115 -8.42 -1.57 1.40
CA ALA A 115 -8.16 -0.68 0.26
C ALA A 115 -9.19 0.45 0.15
N ILE A 116 -10.45 0.17 0.44
CA ILE A 116 -11.54 1.17 0.47
C ILE A 116 -11.31 2.17 1.61
N HIS A 117 -10.93 1.70 2.80
CA HIS A 117 -10.63 2.60 3.93
C HIS A 117 -9.47 3.54 3.60
N LEU A 118 -8.39 2.98 3.04
CA LEU A 118 -7.21 3.75 2.64
C LEU A 118 -7.59 4.81 1.59
N ASN A 119 -8.29 4.42 0.53
CA ASN A 119 -8.73 5.36 -0.51
C ASN A 119 -9.61 6.47 0.04
N ARG A 120 -10.60 6.16 0.89
CA ARG A 120 -11.51 7.16 1.47
C ARG A 120 -10.77 8.22 2.29
N LYS A 121 -9.76 7.84 3.07
CA LYS A 121 -8.97 8.79 3.85
C LYS A 121 -8.09 9.65 2.95
N PHE A 122 -7.38 9.03 2.01
CA PHE A 122 -6.27 9.70 1.34
C PHE A 122 -6.54 10.23 -0.07
N TRP A 123 -7.71 9.98 -0.66
CA TRP A 123 -8.04 10.44 -2.02
C TRP A 123 -7.81 11.95 -2.23
N ASN A 124 -8.23 12.78 -1.26
CA ASN A 124 -8.14 14.24 -1.33
C ASN A 124 -6.92 14.83 -0.59
N LEU A 125 -6.14 14.01 0.13
CA LEU A 125 -5.06 14.51 1.01
C LEU A 125 -3.77 14.84 0.23
N ILE A 126 -3.69 14.39 -1.03
CA ILE A 126 -2.50 14.49 -1.88
C ILE A 126 -2.93 14.90 -3.29
#